data_AF-A0A081A2D1-F1
#
_entry.id   AF-A0A081A2D1-F1
#
_cell.length_a   1.000
_cell.length_b   1.000
_cell.length_c   1.000
_cell.angle_alpha   90.00
_cell.angle_beta   90.00
_cell.angle_gamma   90.00
#
_symmetry.space_group_name_H-M   'P 1'
#
loop_
_entity.id
_entity.type
_entity.pdbx_description
1 polymer ?
#
loop_
_entity_poly.entity_id
_entity_poly.type
_entity_poly.pdbx_seq_one_letter_code
_entity_poly.pdbx_strand_id
1 'polypeptide(L)'
;MEKLAKVPIEDRSVERRVAEAAGISRHLVRRAVSEGITSRKTTFIKPALTSQNKLQRVEHALSLIDDTTLHFDPITNLVHVDEKWFYAD
;
A
#
# COMPACT_ATOMS: atom_id res chain seq x y z
N MET A 1 7.07 -8.46 -20.29
CA MET A 1 6.24 -7.24 -20.12
C MET A 1 4.80 -7.43 -20.53
N GLU A 2 4.52 -8.11 -21.64
CA GLU A 2 3.15 -8.35 -22.12
C GLU A 2 2.21 -8.97 -21.06
N LYS A 3 2.69 -9.95 -20.28
CA LYS A 3 1.91 -10.55 -19.18
C LYS A 3 1.55 -9.54 -18.08
N LEU A 4 2.48 -8.66 -17.70
CA LEU A 4 2.24 -7.61 -16.70
C LEU A 4 1.27 -6.54 -17.22
N ALA A 5 1.34 -6.22 -18.52
CA ALA A 5 0.46 -5.26 -19.15
C ALA A 5 -1.01 -5.74 -19.25
N LYS A 6 -1.23 -7.06 -19.18
CA LYS A 6 -2.57 -7.69 -19.19
C LYS A 6 -3.20 -7.82 -17.79
N VAL A 7 -2.45 -7.58 -16.72
CA VAL A 7 -2.98 -7.64 -15.34
C VAL A 7 -4.06 -6.55 -15.16
N PRO A 8 -5.23 -6.83 -14.54
CA PRO A 8 -6.22 -5.79 -14.25
C PRO A 8 -5.65 -4.67 -13.37
N ILE A 9 -6.11 -3.42 -13.55
CA ILE A 9 -5.50 -2.25 -12.88
C ILE A 9 -5.58 -2.37 -11.35
N GLU A 10 -6.68 -2.91 -10.84
CA GLU A 10 -6.96 -3.21 -9.44
C GLU A 10 -5.92 -4.16 -8.82
N ASP A 11 -5.31 -5.03 -9.62
CA ASP A 11 -4.30 -5.98 -9.19
C ASP A 11 -2.87 -5.45 -9.29
N ARG A 12 -2.64 -4.35 -10.03
CA ARG A 12 -1.31 -3.78 -10.31
C ARG A 12 -0.61 -3.15 -9.10
N SER A 13 -1.36 -2.84 -8.05
CA SER A 13 -0.83 -2.09 -6.89
C SER A 13 0.06 -2.93 -5.96
N VAL A 14 -0.14 -4.24 -5.94
CA VAL A 14 0.51 -5.17 -5.00
C VAL A 14 1.29 -6.21 -5.77
N GLU A 15 2.62 -6.26 -5.58
CA GLU A 15 3.51 -7.18 -6.32
C GLU A 15 3.06 -8.66 -6.24
N ARG A 16 2.49 -9.07 -5.10
CA ARG A 16 1.92 -10.40 -4.93
C ARG A 16 0.72 -10.65 -5.84
N ARG A 17 -0.24 -9.72 -5.89
CA ARG A 17 -1.44 -9.83 -6.75
C ARG A 17 -1.05 -9.77 -8.22
N VAL A 18 -0.08 -8.92 -8.57
CA VAL A 18 0.51 -8.88 -9.91
C VAL A 18 1.10 -10.21 -10.31
N ALA A 19 1.90 -10.82 -9.43
CA ALA A 19 2.54 -12.11 -9.68
C ALA A 19 1.50 -13.21 -9.93
N GLU A 20 0.47 -13.26 -9.09
CA GLU A 20 -0.65 -14.18 -9.17
C GLU A 20 -1.44 -13.99 -10.48
N ALA A 21 -1.88 -12.77 -10.78
CA ALA A 21 -2.65 -12.44 -11.99
C ALA A 21 -1.84 -12.61 -13.29
N ALA A 22 -0.53 -12.37 -13.26
CA ALA A 22 0.35 -12.55 -14.43
C ALA A 22 0.89 -13.98 -14.58
N GLY A 23 0.66 -14.87 -13.60
CA GLY A 23 1.19 -16.23 -13.59
C GLY A 23 2.72 -16.28 -13.58
N ILE A 24 3.37 -15.41 -12.83
CA ILE A 24 4.85 -15.36 -12.67
C ILE A 24 5.24 -15.29 -11.20
N SER A 25 6.51 -15.54 -10.88
CA SER A 25 6.96 -15.45 -9.49
C SER A 25 7.03 -14.00 -8.99
N ARG A 26 6.74 -13.81 -7.70
CA ARG A 26 6.88 -12.50 -7.03
C ARG A 26 8.31 -11.95 -7.15
N HIS A 27 9.31 -12.82 -7.14
CA HIS A 27 10.70 -12.43 -7.34
C HIS A 27 10.93 -11.77 -8.70
N LEU A 28 10.35 -12.31 -9.78
CA LEU A 28 10.46 -11.72 -11.11
C LEU A 28 9.78 -10.35 -11.20
N VAL A 29 8.61 -10.19 -10.58
CA VAL A 29 7.94 -8.88 -10.49
C VAL A 29 8.84 -7.86 -9.78
N ARG A 30 9.38 -8.23 -8.61
CA ARG A 30 10.23 -7.35 -7.81
C ARG A 30 11.52 -6.98 -8.53
N ARG A 31 12.15 -7.95 -9.22
CA ARG A 31 13.34 -7.73 -10.03
C ARG A 31 13.05 -6.77 -11.19
N ALA A 32 11.93 -6.95 -11.89
CA ALA A 32 11.52 -6.05 -12.96
C ALA A 32 11.29 -4.61 -12.47
N VAL A 33 10.80 -4.43 -11.23
CA VAL A 33 10.68 -3.10 -10.61
C VAL A 33 12.06 -2.53 -10.27
N SER A 34 12.95 -3.31 -9.64
CA SER A 34 14.28 -2.84 -9.24
C SER A 34 15.20 -2.51 -10.41
N GLU A 35 15.08 -3.27 -11.51
CA GLU A 35 15.83 -3.05 -12.75
C GLU A 35 15.21 -1.97 -13.64
N GLY A 36 14.11 -1.33 -13.21
CA GLY A 36 13.45 -0.26 -13.96
C GLY A 36 12.67 -0.72 -15.19
N ILE A 37 12.56 -2.03 -15.42
CA ILE A 37 11.80 -2.62 -16.53
C ILE A 37 10.30 -2.28 -16.40
N THR A 38 9.79 -2.22 -15.17
CA THR A 38 8.46 -1.68 -14.85
C THR A 38 8.59 -0.62 -13.77
N SER A 39 7.81 0.45 -13.87
CA SER A 39 7.82 1.53 -12.88
C SER A 39 6.59 1.49 -11.99
N ARG A 40 6.78 1.79 -10.71
CA ARG A 40 5.67 2.04 -9.80
C ARG A 40 5.08 3.41 -10.15
N LYS A 41 3.77 3.46 -10.37
CA LYS A 41 3.04 4.72 -10.57
C LYS A 41 2.36 5.11 -9.26
N THR A 42 2.64 6.32 -8.79
CA THR A 42 1.96 6.94 -7.65
C THR A 42 0.89 7.89 -8.19
N THR A 43 -0.25 7.93 -7.52
CA THR A 43 -1.28 8.94 -7.77
C THR A 43 -1.08 10.13 -6.85
N PHE A 44 -1.53 11.32 -7.21
CA PHE A 44 -1.53 12.48 -6.30
C PHE A 44 -2.22 12.17 -4.97
N ILE A 45 -3.26 11.34 -5.00
CA ILE A 45 -4.02 10.88 -3.82
C ILE A 45 -3.17 10.00 -2.88
N LYS A 46 -2.15 9.30 -3.40
CA LYS A 46 -1.33 8.33 -2.66
C LYS A 46 0.16 8.54 -2.98
N PRO A 47 0.78 9.57 -2.38
CA PRO A 47 2.20 9.84 -2.61
C PRO A 47 3.07 8.69 -2.10
N ALA A 48 4.27 8.54 -2.70
CA ALA A 48 5.26 7.62 -2.18
C ALA A 48 5.70 8.04 -0.78
N LEU A 49 5.74 7.08 0.15
CA LEU A 49 6.23 7.32 1.50
C LEU A 49 7.76 7.28 1.51
N THR A 50 8.36 8.29 2.13
CA THR A 50 9.78 8.26 2.52
C THR A 50 10.01 7.17 3.57
N SER A 51 11.27 6.78 3.78
CA SER A 51 11.61 5.81 4.85
C SER A 51 11.16 6.30 6.23
N GLN A 52 11.30 7.60 6.50
CA GLN A 52 10.83 8.22 7.74
C GLN A 52 9.30 8.15 7.89
N ASN A 53 8.54 8.47 6.83
CA ASN A 53 7.08 8.38 6.86
C ASN A 53 6.59 6.95 7.10
N LYS A 54 7.33 5.94 6.62
CA LYS A 54 7.02 4.53 6.88
C LYS A 54 7.24 4.18 8.36
N LEU A 55 8.36 4.62 8.94
CA LEU A 55 8.66 4.38 10.35
C LEU A 55 7.60 5.02 11.25
N GLN A 56 7.28 6.29 11.02
CA GLN A 56 6.25 7.02 11.79
C GLN A 56 4.88 6.34 11.74
N ARG A 57 4.51 5.75 10.59
CA ARG A 57 3.26 4.98 10.48
C ARG A 57 3.28 3.69 11.28
N VAL A 58 4.42 3.01 11.35
CA VAL A 58 4.57 1.81 12.18
C VAL A 58 4.51 2.20 13.65
N GLU A 59 5.23 3.24 14.06
CA GLU A 59 5.19 3.78 15.43
C GLU A 59 3.77 4.17 15.85
N HIS A 60 3.03 4.86 14.98
CA HIS A 60 1.63 5.20 15.22
C HIS A 60 0.72 3.97 15.36
N ALA A 61 0.92 2.93 14.53
CA ALA A 61 0.14 1.71 14.65
C ALA A 61 0.46 0.96 15.96
N LEU A 62 1.73 0.94 16.36
CA LEU A 62 2.17 0.34 17.63
C LEU A 62 1.63 1.11 18.83
N SER A 63 1.47 2.43 18.77
CA SER A 63 0.88 3.20 19.87
C SER A 63 -0.61 2.91 20.14
N LEU A 64 -1.25 2.10 19.30
CA LEU A 64 -2.63 1.64 19.47
C LEU A 64 -2.70 0.18 19.94
N ILE A 65 -1.56 -0.45 20.23
CA ILE A 65 -1.45 -1.83 20.67
C ILE A 65 -0.97 -1.83 22.12
N ASP A 66 -1.63 -2.61 22.97
CA ASP A 66 -1.19 -2.84 24.33
C ASP A 66 0.04 -3.78 24.31
N ASP A 67 1.16 -3.31 24.86
CA ASP A 67 2.45 -4.02 24.83
C ASP A 67 2.44 -5.35 25.61
N THR A 68 1.47 -5.56 26.50
CA THR A 68 1.40 -6.77 27.34
C THR A 68 0.59 -7.87 26.65
N THR A 69 -0.57 -7.51 26.12
CA THR A 69 -1.55 -8.41 25.52
C THR A 69 -1.35 -8.57 24.02
N LEU A 70 -0.62 -7.64 23.39
CA LEU A 70 -0.42 -7.56 21.94
C LEU A 70 -1.74 -7.44 21.15
N HIS A 71 -2.77 -6.92 21.81
CA HIS A 71 -4.06 -6.63 21.21
C HIS A 71 -4.20 -5.12 20.98
N PHE A 72 -5.03 -4.75 20.00
CA PHE A 72 -5.39 -3.35 19.83
C PHE A 72 -6.20 -2.87 21.03
N ASP A 73 -5.87 -1.68 21.52
CA ASP A 73 -6.68 -1.01 22.53
C ASP A 73 -8.10 -0.81 22.01
N PRO A 74 -9.13 -0.98 22.85
CA PRO A 74 -10.50 -0.67 22.47
C PRO A 74 -10.58 0.81 22.05
N ILE A 75 -10.82 1.05 20.76
CA ILE A 75 -10.97 2.38 20.16
C ILE A 75 -12.37 2.94 20.48
N THR A 76 -12.83 2.80 21.72
CA THR A 76 -14.19 3.16 22.14
C THR A 76 -14.33 4.65 22.47
N ASN A 77 -13.21 5.37 22.60
CA ASN A 77 -13.16 6.79 22.94
C ASN A 77 -12.38 7.63 21.91
N LEU A 78 -12.35 7.21 20.65
CA LEU A 78 -11.72 7.95 19.55
C LEU A 78 -12.77 8.25 18.49
N VAL A 79 -12.86 9.53 18.10
CA VAL A 79 -13.72 9.97 17.00
C VAL A 79 -12.82 10.34 15.82
N HIS A 80 -12.99 9.63 14.71
CA HIS A 80 -12.30 9.94 13.45
C HIS A 80 -13.14 10.94 12.65
N VAL A 81 -12.54 12.09 12.32
CA VAL A 81 -13.14 13.12 11.46
C VAL A 81 -12.21 13.33 10.28
N ASP A 82 -12.78 13.41 9.07
CA ASP A 82 -12.05 13.68 7.84
C ASP A 82 -12.89 14.58 6.93
N GLU A 83 -12.22 15.37 6.10
CA GLU A 83 -12.86 16.27 5.16
C GLU A 83 -12.80 15.67 3.75
N LYS A 84 -13.95 15.63 3.09
CA LYS A 84 -14.05 15.18 1.70
C LYS A 84 -14.60 16.32 0.84
N TRP A 85 -13.84 16.68 -0.18
CA TRP A 85 -14.30 17.60 -1.21
C TRP A 85 -15.38 16.93 -2.07
N PHE A 86 -16.57 17.54 -2.11
CA PHE A 86 -17.64 17.19 -3.05
C PHE A 86 -17.68 18.26 -4.14
N TYR A 87 -17.51 17.83 -5.39
CA TYR A 87 -17.70 18.69 -6.55
C TYR A 87 -19.18 18.63 -6.96
N ALA A 88 -19.74 19.76 -7.39
CA ALA A 88 -21.17 19.90 -7.71
C ALA A 88 -21.49 19.61 -9.19
N ASP A 89 -20.55 19.03 -9.93
CA ASP A 89 -20.64 18.76 -11.36
C ASP A 89 -21.20 17.35 -11.64
#